data_AF-A0A942UBU1-F1
#
_entry.id   AF-A0A942UBU1-F1
#
_cell.length_a   1.000
_cell.length_b   1.000
_cell.length_c   1.000
_cell.angle_alpha   90.00
_cell.angle_beta   90.00
_cell.angle_gamma   90.00
#
_symmetry.space_group_name_H-M   'P 1'
#
loop_
_entity.id
_entity.type
_entity.pdbx_description
1 polymer ?
#
loop_
_entity_poly.entity_id
_entity_poly.type
_entity_poly.pdbx_seq_one_letter_code
_entity_poly.pdbx_strand_id
1 'polypeptide(L)'
;MIQNLRDILTVEFISTKRGDVLGTSSVVKEGVHTLAMDFLSVAQQAAIAAYPWVGKGNKNDADHAGTEAMRKRMNLIEMNGRVVIGEGEMDEAPMLYINEELGTGRGPLVDIAVDPVEGTTFLAKGQENSITVLAVSTRGSLLHAPDMYMKKLAVGPKAKGHINIQASLTENMISVAKALGKDLSELTVMIQDRPRHDHLIKQVFDVGARVKLFPDGDVTAAIATAIDELGIDILVGTGGAPEGVIAATALKCLGGDFQGQLAPQNQEEFNRCIKMGIQDPEHVFTLDEIVQSDDCFFAATGITDGMLMRGVKKKENGLMLTHSFITGKGVSERYQLIEAYHSLWT
;
A
#
# COMPACT_ATOMS: atom_id res chain seq x y z
N MET A 1 -64.16 17.93 -15.54
CA MET A 1 -63.43 17.78 -14.28
C MET A 1 -62.36 16.73 -14.54
N ILE A 2 -61.18 17.07 -15.07
CA ILE A 2 -60.11 17.89 -14.45
C ILE A 2 -59.86 17.31 -13.06
N GLN A 3 -58.82 16.49 -12.83
CA GLN A 3 -57.42 16.85 -12.49
C GLN A 3 -56.82 15.53 -11.93
N ASN A 4 -55.53 15.22 -11.87
CA ASN A 4 -54.26 15.75 -12.32
C ASN A 4 -53.24 14.68 -11.87
N LEU A 5 -52.29 14.31 -12.72
CA LEU A 5 -50.89 14.04 -12.33
C LEU A 5 -50.11 13.80 -13.63
N ARG A 6 -49.77 14.94 -14.26
CA ARG A 6 -48.50 15.14 -14.97
C ARG A 6 -47.38 15.04 -13.90
N ASP A 7 -46.16 14.59 -14.15
CA ASP A 7 -45.20 15.07 -15.14
C ASP A 7 -44.20 13.93 -15.49
N ILE A 8 -44.04 13.57 -16.77
CA ILE A 8 -42.97 14.00 -17.71
C ILE A 8 -41.60 13.34 -17.47
N LEU A 9 -41.25 12.42 -18.35
CA LEU A 9 -39.90 12.27 -18.92
C LEU A 9 -40.06 11.64 -20.31
N THR A 10 -40.21 12.50 -21.32
CA THR A 10 -40.11 12.13 -22.74
C THR A 10 -38.84 12.77 -23.26
N VAL A 11 -37.82 11.96 -23.53
CA VAL A 11 -36.57 12.42 -24.15
C VAL A 11 -36.77 12.40 -25.66
N GLU A 12 -36.93 13.57 -26.28
CA GLU A 12 -36.89 13.73 -27.73
C GLU A 12 -35.43 13.72 -28.21
N PHE A 13 -35.11 12.81 -29.13
CA PHE A 13 -33.85 12.84 -29.87
C PHE A 13 -33.96 13.83 -31.04
N ILE A 14 -33.29 14.97 -30.92
CA ILE A 14 -33.12 15.91 -32.03
C ILE A 14 -31.98 15.40 -32.93
N SER A 15 -32.34 14.89 -34.10
CA SER A 15 -31.41 14.56 -35.18
C SER A 15 -31.00 15.85 -35.91
N THR A 16 -29.70 16.13 -35.98
CA THR A 16 -29.15 17.12 -36.91
C THR A 16 -28.09 16.45 -37.80
N LYS A 17 -28.31 16.50 -39.11
CA LYS A 17 -27.31 16.16 -40.15
C LYS A 17 -26.63 17.44 -40.62
N ARG A 18 -25.30 17.50 -40.54
CA ARG A 18 -24.35 17.75 -41.65
C ARG A 18 -22.94 17.89 -41.09
N GLY A 19 -22.00 17.28 -41.81
CA GLY A 19 -20.67 17.00 -41.33
C GLY A 19 -19.75 18.19 -41.21
N ASP A 20 -18.65 17.94 -40.50
CA ASP A 20 -17.33 18.46 -40.78
C ASP A 20 -16.29 17.55 -40.08
N VAL A 21 -15.29 17.18 -40.88
CA VAL A 21 -13.88 16.87 -40.57
C VAL A 21 -13.54 16.03 -39.32
N LEU A 22 -12.95 14.86 -39.60
CA LEU A 22 -12.16 14.02 -38.69
C LEU A 22 -11.22 14.85 -37.79
N GLY A 23 -11.68 15.15 -36.58
CA GLY A 23 -10.85 15.61 -35.48
C GLY A 23 -10.15 14.40 -34.87
N THR A 24 -8.81 14.48 -34.85
CA THR A 24 -7.89 13.60 -34.11
C THR A 24 -8.51 13.09 -32.81
N SER A 25 -8.55 11.76 -32.63
CA SER A 25 -8.89 11.15 -31.34
C SER A 25 -7.98 11.77 -30.29
N SER A 26 -8.53 12.62 -29.41
CA SER A 26 -7.87 12.96 -28.16
C SER A 26 -7.66 11.64 -27.44
N VAL A 27 -6.41 11.16 -27.40
CA VAL A 27 -6.03 10.09 -26.48
C VAL A 27 -6.37 10.65 -25.11
N VAL A 28 -7.48 10.19 -24.53
CA VAL A 28 -7.75 10.41 -23.12
C VAL A 28 -6.51 9.85 -22.43
N LYS A 29 -5.72 10.71 -21.77
CA LYS A 29 -4.67 10.21 -20.88
C LYS A 29 -5.41 9.40 -19.82
N GLU A 30 -5.42 8.08 -19.96
CA GLU A 30 -5.95 7.19 -18.95
C GLU A 30 -5.13 7.41 -17.69
N GLY A 31 -5.80 7.83 -16.61
CA GLY A 31 -5.16 8.02 -15.33
C GLY A 31 -4.81 6.68 -14.69
N VAL A 32 -3.85 6.67 -13.79
CA VAL A 32 -3.38 5.47 -13.08
C VAL A 32 -4.53 4.72 -12.40
N HIS A 33 -5.47 5.47 -11.83
CA HIS A 33 -6.67 4.92 -11.19
C HIS A 33 -7.53 3.99 -12.06
N THR A 34 -7.46 4.07 -13.40
CA THR A 34 -8.22 3.15 -14.27
C THR A 34 -7.74 1.70 -14.15
N LEU A 35 -6.49 1.50 -13.72
CA LEU A 35 -5.88 0.18 -13.53
C LEU A 35 -6.18 -0.45 -12.15
N ALA A 36 -6.85 0.28 -11.26
CA ALA A 36 -6.98 -0.13 -9.85
C ALA A 36 -7.64 -1.51 -9.67
N MET A 37 -8.65 -1.84 -10.48
CA MET A 37 -9.31 -3.15 -10.42
C MET A 37 -8.48 -4.27 -11.03
N ASP A 38 -7.65 -3.97 -12.04
CA ASP A 38 -6.71 -4.95 -12.59
C ASP A 38 -5.65 -5.31 -11.54
N PHE A 39 -5.13 -4.32 -10.84
CA PHE A 39 -4.16 -4.52 -9.76
C PHE A 39 -4.78 -5.13 -8.49
N LEU A 40 -6.05 -4.87 -8.19
CA LEU A 40 -6.78 -5.64 -7.18
C LEU A 40 -6.77 -7.13 -7.53
N SER A 41 -7.03 -7.46 -8.80
CA SER A 41 -6.96 -8.84 -9.30
C SER A 41 -5.56 -9.42 -9.18
N VAL A 42 -4.51 -8.63 -9.44
CA VAL A 42 -3.10 -9.01 -9.22
C VAL A 42 -2.86 -9.44 -7.77
N ALA A 43 -3.22 -8.60 -6.80
CA ALA A 43 -3.06 -8.91 -5.38
C ALA A 43 -3.85 -10.16 -4.96
N GLN A 44 -5.06 -10.34 -5.50
CA GLN A 44 -5.89 -11.52 -5.21
C GLN A 44 -5.29 -12.81 -5.76
N GLN A 45 -4.76 -12.80 -6.99
CA GLN A 45 -4.15 -13.99 -7.58
C GLN A 45 -2.86 -14.39 -6.87
N ALA A 46 -2.03 -13.42 -6.48
CA ALA A 46 -0.84 -13.66 -5.67
C ALA A 46 -1.20 -14.27 -4.30
N ALA A 47 -2.20 -13.73 -3.61
CA ALA A 47 -2.64 -14.29 -2.33
C ALA A 47 -3.19 -15.73 -2.46
N ILE A 48 -3.96 -16.01 -3.52
CA ILE A 48 -4.46 -17.36 -3.84
C ILE A 48 -3.30 -18.31 -4.15
N ALA A 49 -2.26 -17.86 -4.84
CA ALA A 49 -1.09 -18.66 -5.18
C ALA A 49 -0.21 -18.97 -3.96
N ALA A 50 -0.11 -18.04 -3.01
CA ALA A 50 0.64 -18.22 -1.76
C ALA A 50 -0.13 -19.06 -0.72
N TYR A 51 -1.46 -19.04 -0.74
CA TYR A 51 -2.33 -19.76 0.22
C TYR A 51 -1.98 -21.24 0.46
N PRO A 52 -1.66 -22.08 -0.54
CA PRO A 52 -1.30 -23.48 -0.34
C PRO A 52 -0.08 -23.68 0.56
N TRP A 53 0.73 -22.65 0.82
CA TRP A 53 1.95 -22.72 1.62
C TRP A 53 1.75 -22.32 3.08
N VAL A 54 0.56 -21.84 3.44
CA VAL A 54 0.21 -21.48 4.83
C VAL A 54 0.45 -22.67 5.76
N GLY A 55 1.31 -22.47 6.77
CA GLY A 55 1.63 -23.48 7.78
C GLY A 55 2.54 -24.62 7.33
N LYS A 56 3.17 -24.53 6.13
CA LYS A 56 4.02 -25.60 5.59
C LYS A 56 5.51 -25.47 5.90
N GLY A 57 5.93 -24.44 6.64
CA GLY A 57 7.32 -24.20 6.99
C GLY A 57 8.23 -23.79 5.83
N ASN A 58 7.68 -23.57 4.62
CA ASN A 58 8.45 -23.15 3.46
C ASN A 58 8.08 -21.72 3.04
N LYS A 59 8.86 -20.76 3.53
CA LYS A 59 8.65 -19.34 3.24
C LYS A 59 9.07 -18.98 1.80
N ASN A 60 10.11 -19.61 1.26
CA ASN A 60 10.66 -19.27 -0.05
C ASN A 60 9.73 -19.71 -1.17
N ASP A 61 9.13 -20.91 -1.06
CA ASP A 61 8.17 -21.36 -2.08
C ASP A 61 6.85 -20.57 -2.02
N ALA A 62 6.44 -20.12 -0.83
CA ALA A 62 5.28 -19.26 -0.68
C ALA A 62 5.48 -17.92 -1.38
N ASP A 63 6.63 -17.31 -1.13
CA ASP A 63 7.06 -16.06 -1.72
C ASP A 63 7.19 -16.17 -3.24
N HIS A 64 7.89 -17.20 -3.72
CA HIS A 64 8.02 -17.51 -5.14
C HIS A 64 6.66 -17.66 -5.84
N ALA A 65 5.72 -18.38 -5.23
CA ALA A 65 4.38 -18.59 -5.79
C ALA A 65 3.60 -17.27 -5.88
N GLY A 66 3.69 -16.41 -4.85
CA GLY A 66 3.11 -15.07 -4.87
C GLY A 66 3.72 -14.20 -5.97
N THR A 67 5.04 -14.13 -6.02
CA THR A 67 5.84 -13.35 -6.99
C THR A 67 5.53 -13.75 -8.43
N GLU A 68 5.52 -15.06 -8.74
CA GLU A 68 5.23 -15.56 -10.08
C GLU A 68 3.79 -15.21 -10.52
N ALA A 69 2.81 -15.44 -9.65
CA ALA A 69 1.40 -15.15 -9.94
C ALA A 69 1.17 -13.65 -10.15
N MET A 70 1.79 -12.82 -9.31
CA MET A 70 1.71 -11.36 -9.41
C MET A 70 2.27 -10.88 -10.75
N ARG A 71 3.51 -11.30 -11.08
CA ARG A 71 4.19 -10.94 -12.32
C ARG A 71 3.42 -11.38 -13.56
N LYS A 72 2.93 -12.63 -13.57
CA LYS A 72 2.14 -13.17 -14.68
C LYS A 72 0.87 -12.36 -14.90
N ARG A 73 0.17 -11.98 -13.83
CA ARG A 73 -1.07 -11.21 -13.92
C ARG A 73 -0.80 -9.78 -14.38
N MET A 74 0.25 -9.13 -13.88
CA MET A 74 0.66 -7.79 -14.31
C MET A 74 0.98 -7.72 -15.81
N ASN A 75 1.62 -8.75 -16.37
CA ASN A 75 1.94 -8.81 -17.80
C ASN A 75 0.72 -8.92 -18.73
N LEU A 76 -0.50 -9.10 -18.20
CA LEU A 76 -1.73 -9.09 -18.98
C LEU A 76 -2.40 -7.71 -19.02
N ILE A 77 -1.93 -6.75 -18.21
CA ILE A 77 -2.55 -5.43 -18.08
C ILE A 77 -2.09 -4.52 -19.25
N GLU A 78 -3.01 -3.73 -19.80
CA GLU A 78 -2.70 -2.65 -20.72
C GLU A 78 -2.05 -1.47 -19.98
N MET A 79 -0.77 -1.66 -19.61
CA MET A 79 0.09 -0.61 -19.08
C MET A 79 1.52 -0.68 -19.62
N ASN A 80 2.26 0.41 -19.38
CA ASN A 80 3.72 0.48 -19.40
C ASN A 80 4.21 0.62 -17.95
N GLY A 81 4.31 -0.50 -17.24
CA GLY A 81 4.66 -0.54 -15.82
C GLY A 81 6.14 -0.74 -15.58
N ARG A 82 6.70 -0.08 -14.56
CA ARG A 82 8.07 -0.32 -14.08
C ARG A 82 8.07 -0.58 -12.60
N VAL A 83 8.73 -1.67 -12.21
CA VAL A 83 8.97 -1.99 -10.80
C VAL A 83 10.00 -1.00 -10.25
N VAL A 84 9.60 -0.19 -9.28
CA VAL A 84 10.51 0.72 -8.54
C VAL A 84 10.87 0.16 -7.17
N ILE A 85 9.98 -0.66 -6.61
CA ILE A 85 10.19 -1.41 -5.37
C ILE A 85 9.71 -2.83 -5.64
N GLY A 86 10.55 -3.82 -5.38
CA GLY A 86 10.22 -5.23 -5.57
C GLY A 86 11.20 -6.14 -4.83
N GLU A 87 11.38 -7.35 -5.34
CA GLU A 87 12.09 -8.44 -4.65
C GLU A 87 13.60 -8.22 -4.44
N GLY A 88 14.17 -7.24 -5.16
CA GLY A 88 15.59 -6.90 -5.07
C GLY A 88 16.15 -6.35 -6.37
N GLU A 89 17.48 -6.25 -6.46
CA GLU A 89 18.15 -5.88 -7.70
C GLU A 89 18.09 -7.02 -8.73
N MET A 90 18.31 -6.71 -10.01
CA MET A 90 18.26 -7.71 -11.10
C MET A 90 19.20 -8.91 -10.89
N ASP A 91 20.35 -8.69 -10.25
CA ASP A 91 21.32 -9.76 -9.96
C ASP A 91 20.90 -10.64 -8.77
N GLU A 92 19.93 -10.19 -7.97
CA GLU A 92 19.49 -10.82 -6.71
C GLU A 92 18.11 -11.48 -6.85
N ALA A 93 17.24 -10.90 -7.69
CA ALA A 93 15.86 -11.31 -7.88
C ALA A 93 15.59 -11.70 -9.35
N PRO A 94 15.13 -12.94 -9.63
CA PRO A 94 14.86 -13.40 -11.00
C PRO A 94 13.58 -12.79 -11.61
N MET A 95 12.70 -12.21 -10.79
CA MET A 95 11.39 -11.67 -11.14
C MET A 95 11.07 -10.52 -10.19
N LEU A 96 10.29 -9.54 -10.67
CA LEU A 96 9.93 -8.33 -9.94
C LEU A 96 11.14 -7.59 -9.38
N TYR A 97 12.24 -7.60 -10.11
CA TYR A 97 13.44 -6.86 -9.75
C TYR A 97 13.26 -5.37 -10.05
N ILE A 98 14.03 -4.54 -9.35
CA ILE A 98 14.03 -3.10 -9.55
C ILE A 98 14.40 -2.74 -10.99
N ASN A 99 13.57 -1.91 -11.61
CA ASN A 99 13.55 -1.55 -13.04
C ASN A 99 13.00 -2.60 -14.01
N GLU A 100 12.41 -3.71 -13.54
CA GLU A 100 11.69 -4.61 -14.45
C GLU A 100 10.51 -3.87 -15.10
N GLU A 101 10.42 -3.94 -16.43
CA GLU A 101 9.27 -3.43 -17.19
C GLU A 101 8.20 -4.53 -17.34
N LEU A 102 6.95 -4.19 -17.04
CA LEU A 102 5.80 -5.09 -16.99
C LEU A 102 4.60 -4.53 -17.76
N GLY A 103 3.68 -5.42 -18.12
CA GLY A 103 2.47 -5.09 -18.87
C GLY A 103 2.63 -5.28 -20.37
N THR A 104 1.58 -4.98 -21.12
CA THR A 104 1.57 -5.22 -22.58
C THR A 104 2.32 -4.17 -23.40
N GLY A 105 2.87 -3.12 -22.76
CA GLY A 105 3.52 -1.99 -23.42
C GLY A 105 2.57 -0.98 -24.05
N ARG A 106 1.26 -1.13 -23.82
CA ARG A 106 0.19 -0.21 -24.27
C ARG A 106 -0.48 0.37 -23.04
N GLY A 107 -1.02 1.57 -23.11
CA GLY A 107 -1.67 2.22 -21.95
C GLY A 107 -0.71 3.10 -21.12
N PRO A 108 -1.12 3.50 -19.91
CA PRO A 108 -0.42 4.52 -19.13
C PRO A 108 0.96 4.08 -18.64
N LEU A 109 1.85 5.05 -18.44
CA LEU A 109 3.17 4.87 -17.85
C LEU A 109 3.05 4.94 -16.32
N VAL A 110 3.38 3.84 -15.64
CA VAL A 110 3.23 3.73 -14.18
C VAL A 110 4.50 3.24 -13.51
N ASP A 111 4.72 3.68 -12.27
CA ASP A 111 5.65 3.06 -11.34
C ASP A 111 4.88 2.11 -10.41
N ILE A 112 5.49 0.98 -10.09
CA ILE A 112 4.91 -0.13 -9.35
C ILE A 112 5.82 -0.46 -8.16
N ALA A 113 5.24 -0.49 -6.96
CA ALA A 113 5.87 -0.98 -5.75
C ALA A 113 5.12 -2.23 -5.27
N VAL A 114 5.82 -3.33 -5.02
CA VAL A 114 5.22 -4.61 -4.68
C VAL A 114 5.91 -5.25 -3.49
N ASP A 115 5.12 -5.95 -2.68
CA ASP A 115 5.57 -7.00 -1.77
C ASP A 115 4.58 -8.17 -1.94
N PRO A 116 4.95 -9.19 -2.74
CA PRO A 116 4.07 -10.30 -3.09
C PRO A 116 3.58 -11.09 -1.88
N VAL A 117 4.39 -11.23 -0.84
CA VAL A 117 4.05 -11.93 0.40
C VAL A 117 4.68 -11.21 1.60
N GLU A 118 4.00 -10.17 2.07
CA GLU A 118 4.34 -9.52 3.33
C GLU A 118 4.13 -10.54 4.46
N GLY A 119 5.16 -10.71 5.30
CA GLY A 119 5.13 -11.68 6.39
C GLY A 119 5.31 -13.14 5.96
N THR A 120 6.19 -13.42 4.99
CA THR A 120 6.54 -14.80 4.55
C THR A 120 6.79 -15.78 5.71
N THR A 121 7.42 -15.31 6.80
CA THR A 121 7.66 -16.12 8.01
C THR A 121 6.37 -16.49 8.74
N PHE A 122 5.41 -15.56 8.83
CA PHE A 122 4.11 -15.83 9.44
C PHE A 122 3.30 -16.81 8.60
N LEU A 123 3.28 -16.59 7.29
CA LEU A 123 2.66 -17.52 6.35
C LEU A 123 3.20 -18.94 6.55
N ALA A 124 4.52 -19.10 6.49
CA ALA A 124 5.16 -20.41 6.64
C ALA A 124 4.83 -21.09 7.97
N LYS A 125 4.65 -20.31 9.05
CA LYS A 125 4.27 -20.80 10.38
C LYS A 125 2.76 -20.95 10.59
N GLY A 126 1.93 -20.57 9.62
CA GLY A 126 0.47 -20.59 9.74
C GLY A 126 -0.06 -19.52 10.70
N GLN A 127 0.68 -18.43 10.89
CA GLN A 127 0.34 -17.32 11.76
C GLN A 127 -0.43 -16.24 11.00
N GLU A 128 -1.13 -15.40 11.76
CA GLU A 128 -1.91 -14.26 11.28
C GLU A 128 -1.03 -13.14 10.68
N ASN A 129 -1.67 -12.25 9.92
CA ASN A 129 -1.10 -11.03 9.32
C ASN A 129 -0.10 -11.24 8.17
N SER A 130 -0.24 -12.30 7.37
CA SER A 130 0.41 -12.35 6.05
C SER A 130 -0.55 -11.89 4.97
N ILE A 131 -0.08 -11.00 4.11
CA ILE A 131 -0.87 -10.36 3.07
C ILE A 131 -0.02 -10.19 1.79
N THR A 132 -0.68 -10.00 0.66
CA THR A 132 -0.03 -9.46 -0.53
C THR A 132 -0.32 -7.96 -0.61
N VAL A 133 0.67 -7.13 -0.92
CA VAL A 133 0.48 -5.68 -1.10
C VAL A 133 1.12 -5.17 -2.38
N LEU A 134 0.52 -4.10 -2.91
CA LEU A 134 1.10 -3.32 -3.98
C LEU A 134 0.63 -1.86 -3.92
N ALA A 135 1.44 -0.99 -4.49
CA ALA A 135 1.17 0.42 -4.69
C ALA A 135 1.54 0.80 -6.13
N VAL A 136 0.72 1.63 -6.76
CA VAL A 136 0.93 2.08 -8.14
C VAL A 136 0.74 3.58 -8.20
N SER A 137 1.63 4.24 -8.92
CA SER A 137 1.59 5.69 -9.10
C SER A 137 1.99 6.05 -10.52
N THR A 138 1.89 7.34 -10.84
CA THR A 138 2.39 7.87 -12.11
C THR A 138 3.89 7.55 -12.26
N ARG A 139 4.36 7.31 -13.48
CA ARG A 139 5.79 7.09 -13.74
C ARG A 139 6.63 8.25 -13.19
N GLY A 140 7.67 7.91 -12.42
CA GLY A 140 8.62 8.82 -11.80
C GLY A 140 8.15 9.44 -10.48
N SER A 141 7.00 9.05 -9.92
CA SER A 141 6.44 9.69 -8.73
C SER A 141 6.50 8.87 -7.45
N LEU A 142 7.11 7.68 -7.46
CA LEU A 142 7.45 6.94 -6.25
C LEU A 142 8.94 7.10 -5.93
N LEU A 143 9.26 7.25 -4.65
CA LEU A 143 10.64 7.21 -4.18
C LEU A 143 11.28 5.87 -4.57
N HIS A 144 12.38 5.98 -5.31
CA HIS A 144 13.21 4.84 -5.67
C HIS A 144 14.13 4.50 -4.48
N ALA A 145 13.58 3.79 -3.49
CA ALA A 145 14.28 3.47 -2.26
C ALA A 145 15.13 2.19 -2.40
N PRO A 146 16.37 2.18 -1.90
CA PRO A 146 17.15 0.94 -1.79
C PRO A 146 16.55 -0.01 -0.75
N ASP A 147 16.85 -1.30 -0.89
CA ASP A 147 16.58 -2.29 0.15
C ASP A 147 17.50 -2.08 1.37
N MET A 148 16.96 -1.39 2.40
CA MET A 148 17.61 -1.07 3.67
C MET A 148 16.57 -0.65 4.71
N TYR A 149 17.01 -0.26 5.91
CA TYR A 149 16.12 0.29 6.93
C TYR A 149 15.73 1.76 6.66
N MET A 150 14.53 2.11 7.11
CA MET A 150 13.96 3.45 7.16
C MET A 150 13.30 3.68 8.53
N LYS A 151 13.58 4.80 9.17
CA LYS A 151 12.78 5.31 10.29
C LYS A 151 11.46 5.82 9.74
N LYS A 152 10.35 5.45 10.39
CA LYS A 152 8.98 5.71 9.95
C LYS A 152 8.23 6.40 11.06
N LEU A 153 7.45 7.42 10.70
CA LEU A 153 6.45 8.05 11.56
C LEU A 153 5.19 8.28 10.74
N ALA A 154 4.07 7.71 11.17
CA ALA A 154 2.82 7.79 10.42
C ALA A 154 1.62 8.09 11.32
N VAL A 155 0.66 8.83 10.79
CA VAL A 155 -0.59 9.18 11.45
C VAL A 155 -1.76 9.24 10.47
N GLY A 156 -2.98 9.12 11.00
CA GLY A 156 -4.20 9.26 10.23
C GLY A 156 -4.54 10.70 9.83
N PRO A 157 -5.62 10.89 9.04
CA PRO A 157 -5.97 12.18 8.44
C PRO A 157 -6.21 13.30 9.45
N LYS A 158 -6.75 12.98 10.63
CA LYS A 158 -7.07 13.96 11.68
C LYS A 158 -5.82 14.57 12.33
N ALA A 159 -4.65 13.95 12.17
CA ALA A 159 -3.38 14.43 12.70
C ALA A 159 -2.35 14.76 11.60
N LYS A 160 -2.79 14.85 10.33
CA LYS A 160 -1.92 15.23 9.22
C LYS A 160 -1.28 16.60 9.45
N GLY A 161 0.03 16.71 9.21
CA GLY A 161 0.81 17.93 9.42
C GLY A 161 1.19 18.20 10.88
N HIS A 162 0.89 17.28 11.80
CA HIS A 162 1.19 17.43 13.24
C HIS A 162 2.34 16.53 13.72
N ILE A 163 3.13 15.97 12.79
CA ILE A 163 4.27 15.09 13.10
C ILE A 163 5.61 15.65 12.62
N ASN A 164 6.67 15.31 13.35
CA ASN A 164 8.06 15.58 13.00
C ASN A 164 8.95 14.43 13.47
N ILE A 165 9.48 13.63 12.54
CA ILE A 165 10.33 12.47 12.84
C ILE A 165 11.69 12.83 13.47
N GLN A 166 12.11 14.10 13.38
CA GLN A 166 13.32 14.59 14.06
C GLN A 166 13.05 15.00 15.51
N ALA A 167 11.79 15.21 15.89
CA ALA A 167 11.41 15.46 17.27
C ALA A 167 11.33 14.16 18.07
N SER A 168 11.34 14.27 19.40
CA SER A 168 11.13 13.10 20.26
C SER A 168 9.75 12.49 20.05
N LEU A 169 9.58 11.21 20.41
CA LEU A 169 8.26 10.58 20.34
C LEU A 169 7.28 11.27 21.30
N THR A 170 7.76 11.72 22.46
CA THR A 170 6.97 12.50 23.42
C THR A 170 6.39 13.78 22.81
N GLU A 171 7.19 14.56 22.10
CA GLU A 171 6.72 15.77 21.43
C GLU A 171 5.69 15.48 20.35
N ASN A 172 5.92 14.41 19.56
CA ASN A 172 4.96 13.94 18.58
C ASN A 172 3.63 13.51 19.23
N MET A 173 3.67 12.73 20.32
CA MET A 173 2.47 12.33 21.05
C MET A 173 1.68 13.53 21.57
N ILE A 174 2.35 14.56 22.10
CA ILE A 174 1.69 15.80 22.55
C ILE A 174 1.01 16.51 21.37
N SER A 175 1.73 16.66 20.25
CA SER A 175 1.22 17.32 19.05
C SER A 175 0.01 16.59 18.46
N VAL A 176 0.11 15.26 18.35
CA VAL A 176 -0.96 14.39 17.83
C VAL A 176 -2.16 14.36 18.78
N ALA A 177 -1.96 14.22 20.09
CA ALA A 177 -3.03 14.28 21.09
C ALA A 177 -3.85 15.57 20.96
N LYS A 178 -3.16 16.72 20.82
CA LYS A 178 -3.79 18.03 20.62
C LYS A 178 -4.59 18.08 19.32
N ALA A 179 -4.06 17.56 18.22
CA ALA A 179 -4.75 17.53 16.93
C ALA A 179 -6.01 16.65 16.97
N LEU A 180 -5.95 15.53 17.70
CA LEU A 180 -7.05 14.59 17.86
C LEU A 180 -8.06 15.01 18.95
N GLY A 181 -7.74 15.99 19.79
CA GLY A 181 -8.56 16.36 20.95
C GLY A 181 -8.63 15.26 22.01
N LYS A 182 -7.56 14.47 22.16
CA LYS A 182 -7.44 13.35 23.11
C LYS A 182 -6.49 13.69 24.24
N ASP A 183 -6.66 13.03 25.39
CA ASP A 183 -5.63 13.01 26.42
C ASP A 183 -4.45 12.12 25.99
N LEU A 184 -3.23 12.42 26.44
CA LEU A 184 -2.05 11.61 26.13
C LEU A 184 -2.24 10.13 26.50
N SER A 185 -2.89 9.85 27.63
CA SER A 185 -3.17 8.48 28.09
C SER A 185 -4.14 7.70 27.21
N GLU A 186 -4.90 8.38 26.35
CA GLU A 186 -5.83 7.76 25.42
C GLU A 186 -5.17 7.38 24.09
N LEU A 187 -3.99 7.93 23.79
CA LEU A 187 -3.26 7.60 22.58
C LEU A 187 -2.83 6.14 22.55
N THR A 188 -2.91 5.53 21.38
CA THR A 188 -2.32 4.23 21.08
C THR A 188 -1.21 4.38 20.04
N VAL A 189 0.02 4.04 20.43
CA VAL A 189 1.20 4.04 19.55
C VAL A 189 1.51 2.61 19.12
N MET A 190 1.56 2.37 17.82
CA MET A 190 1.95 1.10 17.24
C MET A 190 3.46 1.05 17.01
N ILE A 191 4.12 0.00 17.51
CA ILE A 191 5.58 -0.15 17.46
C ILE A 191 5.92 -1.61 17.15
N GLN A 192 6.88 -1.85 16.26
CA GLN A 192 7.34 -3.21 15.97
C GLN A 192 8.09 -3.77 17.18
N ASP A 193 7.77 -4.99 17.60
CA ASP A 193 8.39 -5.67 18.74
C ASP A 193 9.82 -6.14 18.40
N ARG A 194 10.79 -5.24 18.59
CA ARG A 194 12.20 -5.47 18.32
C ARG A 194 13.03 -4.72 19.38
N PRO A 195 14.17 -5.27 19.85
CA PRO A 195 15.01 -4.62 20.87
C PRO A 195 15.44 -3.19 20.49
N ARG A 196 15.61 -2.91 19.19
CA ARG A 196 15.95 -1.57 18.69
C ARG A 196 14.86 -0.50 18.99
N HIS A 197 13.66 -0.90 19.38
CA HIS A 197 12.54 0.01 19.68
C HIS A 197 12.22 0.13 21.18
N ASP A 198 12.96 -0.54 22.07
CA ASP A 198 12.71 -0.48 23.53
C ASP A 198 12.69 0.96 24.07
N HIS A 199 13.52 1.82 23.49
CA HIS A 199 13.57 3.25 23.83
C HIS A 199 12.32 4.03 23.41
N LEU A 200 11.62 3.63 22.35
CA LEU A 200 10.34 4.22 21.93
C LEU A 200 9.23 3.72 22.84
N ILE A 201 9.20 2.43 23.13
CA ILE A 201 8.23 1.81 24.06
C ILE A 201 8.31 2.50 25.43
N LYS A 202 9.52 2.73 25.94
CA LYS A 202 9.72 3.45 27.19
C LYS A 202 9.12 4.86 27.16
N GLN A 203 9.31 5.63 26.09
CA GLN A 203 8.74 6.98 25.96
C GLN A 203 7.20 6.95 26.00
N VAL A 204 6.57 5.96 25.36
CA VAL A 204 5.11 5.76 25.40
C VAL A 204 4.64 5.52 26.84
N PHE A 205 5.33 4.65 27.59
CA PHE A 205 4.99 4.37 28.99
C PHE A 205 5.23 5.57 29.91
N ASP A 206 6.31 6.31 29.71
CA ASP A 206 6.66 7.47 30.55
C ASP A 206 5.59 8.57 30.51
N VAL A 207 4.86 8.71 29.39
CA VAL A 207 3.75 9.68 29.25
C VAL A 207 2.37 9.09 29.58
N GLY A 208 2.29 7.80 29.90
CA GLY A 208 1.05 7.09 30.23
C GLY A 208 0.19 6.71 29.02
N ALA A 209 0.69 6.81 27.80
CA ALA A 209 0.02 6.37 26.58
C ALA A 209 0.04 4.83 26.45
N ARG A 210 -0.73 4.28 25.52
CA ARG A 210 -0.79 2.83 25.26
C ARG A 210 0.14 2.47 24.11
N VAL A 211 0.83 1.33 24.24
CA VAL A 211 1.56 0.72 23.13
C VAL A 211 0.78 -0.47 22.58
N LYS A 212 0.73 -0.62 21.26
CA LYS A 212 0.34 -1.86 20.59
C LYS A 212 1.54 -2.41 19.83
N LEU A 213 2.03 -3.56 20.27
CA LEU A 213 3.18 -4.20 19.63
C LEU A 213 2.73 -5.08 18.47
N PHE A 214 3.52 -5.10 17.41
CA PHE A 214 3.34 -6.03 16.29
C PHE A 214 4.68 -6.71 15.93
N PRO A 215 4.68 -8.00 15.57
CA PRO A 215 5.92 -8.74 15.37
C PRO A 215 6.60 -8.42 14.02
N ASP A 216 5.81 -8.33 12.94
CA ASP A 216 6.26 -7.98 11.59
C ASP A 216 5.09 -7.42 10.76
N GLY A 217 5.40 -6.87 9.58
CA GLY A 217 4.42 -6.31 8.65
C GLY A 217 4.00 -4.88 9.01
N ASP A 218 4.89 -3.92 8.75
CA ASP A 218 4.65 -2.52 9.12
C ASP A 218 3.83 -1.71 8.10
N VAL A 219 3.50 -2.26 6.92
CA VAL A 219 2.60 -1.63 5.95
C VAL A 219 1.19 -1.55 6.52
N THR A 220 0.66 -2.70 6.95
CA THR A 220 -0.65 -2.80 7.61
C THR A 220 -0.68 -1.95 8.88
N ALA A 221 0.46 -1.87 9.58
CA ALA A 221 0.57 -1.09 10.79
C ALA A 221 0.47 0.42 10.55
N ALA A 222 1.05 0.91 9.45
CA ALA A 222 0.94 2.31 9.04
C ALA A 222 -0.49 2.65 8.64
N ILE A 223 -1.11 1.80 7.81
CA ILE A 223 -2.48 1.98 7.31
C ILE A 223 -3.49 2.05 8.47
N ALA A 224 -3.27 1.28 9.54
CA ALA A 224 -4.15 1.26 10.70
C ALA A 224 -4.31 2.61 11.39
N THR A 225 -3.32 3.51 11.25
CA THR A 225 -3.42 4.88 11.79
C THR A 225 -4.53 5.71 11.11
N ALA A 226 -4.93 5.34 9.91
CA ALA A 226 -5.95 6.04 9.12
C ALA A 226 -7.34 5.38 9.16
N ILE A 227 -7.51 4.31 9.94
CA ILE A 227 -8.77 3.58 10.10
C ILE A 227 -9.22 3.70 11.56
N ASP A 228 -10.25 4.52 11.77
CA ASP A 228 -10.73 4.92 13.10
C ASP A 228 -11.09 3.70 13.97
N GLU A 229 -11.67 2.66 13.37
CA GLU A 229 -12.11 1.43 14.04
C GLU A 229 -10.97 0.60 14.62
N LEU A 230 -9.73 0.79 14.15
CA LEU A 230 -8.56 0.08 14.65
C LEU A 230 -7.93 0.73 15.88
N GLY A 231 -8.30 1.97 16.19
CA GLY A 231 -7.91 2.67 17.42
C GLY A 231 -6.40 2.91 17.54
N ILE A 232 -5.69 3.05 16.42
CA ILE A 232 -4.26 3.35 16.35
C ILE A 232 -4.09 4.81 15.96
N ASP A 233 -3.28 5.56 16.72
CA ASP A 233 -3.11 6.99 16.50
C ASP A 233 -1.78 7.30 15.79
N ILE A 234 -0.71 6.57 16.15
CA ILE A 234 0.65 6.79 15.64
C ILE A 234 1.30 5.44 15.33
N LEU A 235 1.97 5.32 14.19
CA LEU A 235 3.02 4.31 13.97
C LEU A 235 4.37 4.98 14.11
N VAL A 236 5.29 4.36 14.85
CA VAL A 236 6.69 4.83 14.94
C VAL A 236 7.65 3.65 15.02
N GLY A 237 8.81 3.77 14.37
CA GLY A 237 9.87 2.77 14.48
C GLY A 237 10.83 2.79 13.30
N THR A 238 11.60 1.72 13.16
CA THR A 238 12.52 1.46 12.06
C THR A 238 12.20 0.09 11.44
N GLY A 239 11.86 0.09 10.15
CA GLY A 239 11.53 -1.08 9.35
C GLY A 239 12.04 -0.90 7.91
N GLY A 240 11.68 -1.77 6.97
CA GLY A 240 12.26 -1.71 5.62
C GLY A 240 11.82 -0.46 4.83
N ALA A 241 12.75 0.14 4.07
CA ALA A 241 12.48 1.29 3.23
C ALA A 241 11.47 1.00 2.09
N PRO A 242 11.56 -0.14 1.37
CA PRO A 242 10.53 -0.60 0.43
C PRO A 242 9.10 -0.51 0.95
N GLU A 243 8.84 -1.11 2.10
CA GLU A 243 7.54 -1.15 2.76
C GLU A 243 7.08 0.24 3.20
N GLY A 244 8.04 1.12 3.53
CA GLY A 244 7.78 2.53 3.80
C GLY A 244 7.15 3.26 2.61
N VAL A 245 7.63 3.00 1.38
CA VAL A 245 7.08 3.60 0.16
C VAL A 245 5.66 3.10 -0.12
N ILE A 246 5.41 1.81 0.07
CA ILE A 246 4.08 1.19 -0.08
C ILE A 246 3.10 1.77 0.95
N ALA A 247 3.51 1.83 2.23
CA ALA A 247 2.73 2.40 3.32
C ALA A 247 2.40 3.88 3.11
N ALA A 248 3.40 4.68 2.68
CA ALA A 248 3.22 6.08 2.35
C ALA A 248 2.20 6.26 1.22
N THR A 249 2.23 5.41 0.19
CA THR A 249 1.23 5.46 -0.89
C THR A 249 -0.18 5.22 -0.39
N ALA A 250 -0.36 4.21 0.47
CA ALA A 250 -1.66 3.95 1.09
C ALA A 250 -2.14 5.14 1.95
N LEU A 251 -1.26 5.71 2.78
CA LEU A 251 -1.60 6.87 3.62
C LEU A 251 -1.90 8.13 2.82
N LYS A 252 -1.21 8.35 1.70
CA LYS A 252 -1.53 9.44 0.78
C LYS A 252 -2.96 9.31 0.25
N CYS A 253 -3.35 8.11 -0.17
CA CYS A 253 -4.70 7.83 -0.63
C CYS A 253 -5.74 8.00 0.47
N LEU A 254 -5.40 7.64 1.71
CA LEU A 254 -6.29 7.77 2.87
C LEU A 254 -6.35 9.18 3.46
N GLY A 255 -5.49 10.10 3.00
CA GLY A 255 -5.39 11.47 3.50
C GLY A 255 -4.60 11.62 4.80
N GLY A 256 -3.83 10.60 5.19
CA GLY A 256 -2.95 10.62 6.36
C GLY A 256 -1.65 11.38 6.13
N ASP A 257 -0.68 11.13 7.00
CA ASP A 257 0.68 11.69 6.93
C ASP A 257 1.72 10.62 7.24
N PHE A 258 2.89 10.75 6.60
CA PHE A 258 4.01 9.85 6.73
C PHE A 258 5.31 10.63 6.57
N GLN A 259 6.27 10.36 7.44
CA GLN A 259 7.65 10.81 7.30
C GLN A 259 8.58 9.60 7.36
N GLY A 260 9.52 9.57 6.42
CA GLY A 260 10.54 8.55 6.29
C GLY A 260 11.94 9.16 6.38
N GLN A 261 12.87 8.48 7.04
CA GLN A 261 14.30 8.81 6.97
C GLN A 261 15.07 7.52 6.74
N LEU A 262 15.87 7.44 5.68
CA LEU A 262 16.68 6.24 5.45
C LEU A 262 17.67 6.06 6.60
N ALA A 263 17.96 4.81 6.94
CA ALA A 263 18.84 4.45 8.04
C ALA A 263 19.90 3.44 7.57
N PRO A 264 20.85 3.85 6.70
CA PRO A 264 21.96 3.01 6.29
C PRO A 264 22.71 2.46 7.49
N GLN A 265 22.93 1.15 7.53
CA GLN A 265 23.62 0.47 8.63
C GLN A 265 25.15 0.44 8.43
N ASN A 266 25.61 0.71 7.21
CA ASN A 266 27.02 0.64 6.83
C ASN A 266 27.32 1.56 5.62
N GLN A 267 28.60 1.71 5.29
CA GLN A 267 29.05 2.57 4.19
C GLN A 267 28.59 2.06 2.80
N GLU A 268 28.37 0.76 2.64
CA GLU A 268 27.91 0.17 1.39
C GLU A 268 26.47 0.59 1.09
N GLU A 269 25.58 0.46 2.08
CA GLU A 269 24.20 0.97 2.04
C GLU A 269 24.16 2.47 1.80
N PHE A 270 25.02 3.25 2.49
CA PHE A 270 25.12 4.68 2.26
C PHE A 270 25.49 5.00 0.80
N ASN A 271 26.50 4.31 0.25
CA ASN A 271 26.93 4.49 -1.13
C ASN A 271 25.85 4.04 -2.14
N ARG A 272 25.02 3.05 -1.77
CA ARG A 272 23.87 2.60 -2.59
C ARG A 272 22.84 3.72 -2.73
N CYS A 273 22.52 4.45 -1.65
CA CYS A 273 21.68 5.65 -1.73
C CYS A 273 22.19 6.65 -2.76
N ILE A 274 23.49 7.00 -2.69
CA ILE A 274 24.10 7.98 -3.62
C ILE A 274 23.98 7.49 -5.06
N LYS A 275 24.27 6.21 -5.33
CA LYS A 275 24.15 5.61 -6.67
C LYS A 275 22.73 5.64 -7.21
N MET A 276 21.72 5.51 -6.34
CA MET A 276 20.30 5.60 -6.69
C MET A 276 19.78 7.05 -6.78
N GLY A 277 20.65 8.05 -6.60
CA GLY A 277 20.32 9.47 -6.75
C GLY A 277 19.94 10.17 -5.44
N ILE A 278 20.00 9.48 -4.30
CA ILE A 278 19.70 10.02 -2.98
C ILE A 278 20.99 10.55 -2.37
N GLN A 279 21.26 11.86 -2.55
CA GLN A 279 22.52 12.49 -2.13
C GLN A 279 22.68 12.60 -0.60
N ASP A 280 21.57 12.73 0.12
CA ASP A 280 21.55 12.82 1.58
C ASP A 280 20.61 11.74 2.14
N PRO A 281 21.15 10.59 2.60
CA PRO A 281 20.35 9.55 3.24
C PRO A 281 19.72 9.97 4.57
N GLU A 282 20.26 11.01 5.22
CA GLU A 282 19.70 11.55 6.45
C GLU A 282 18.56 12.55 6.20
N HIS A 283 18.27 12.87 4.93
CA HIS A 283 17.10 13.66 4.55
C HIS A 283 15.81 13.03 5.08
N VAL A 284 14.93 13.88 5.59
CA VAL A 284 13.58 13.47 5.99
C VAL A 284 12.68 13.61 4.78
N PHE A 285 12.25 12.49 4.24
CA PHE A 285 11.26 12.43 3.19
C PHE A 285 9.87 12.63 3.78
N THR A 286 9.20 13.70 3.37
CA THR A 286 7.78 13.91 3.59
C THR A 286 6.94 12.99 2.71
N LEU A 287 5.66 12.82 3.06
CA LEU A 287 4.71 12.01 2.28
C LEU A 287 4.71 12.37 0.78
N ASP A 288 4.73 13.66 0.47
CA ASP A 288 4.69 14.17 -0.90
C ASP A 288 6.03 14.06 -1.63
N GLU A 289 7.15 13.86 -0.92
CA GLU A 289 8.44 13.50 -1.52
C GLU A 289 8.55 12.00 -1.78
N ILE A 290 7.94 11.16 -0.93
CA ILE A 290 7.89 9.71 -1.13
C ILE A 290 6.94 9.36 -2.28
N VAL A 291 5.79 10.05 -2.37
CA VAL A 291 4.75 9.83 -3.37
C VAL A 291 4.33 11.17 -3.95
N GLN A 292 4.93 11.55 -5.07
CA GLN A 292 4.77 12.90 -5.65
C GLN A 292 3.44 13.11 -6.36
N SER A 293 2.83 12.05 -6.89
CA SER A 293 1.57 12.12 -7.64
C SER A 293 0.38 11.80 -6.75
N ASP A 294 -0.73 12.51 -6.95
CA ASP A 294 -2.05 12.19 -6.39
C ASP A 294 -2.81 11.12 -7.19
N ASP A 295 -2.38 10.84 -8.43
CA ASP A 295 -2.93 9.75 -9.25
C ASP A 295 -2.17 8.46 -8.91
N CYS A 296 -2.52 7.91 -7.76
CA CYS A 296 -1.96 6.70 -7.18
C CYS A 296 -3.04 5.89 -6.46
N PHE A 297 -2.77 4.61 -6.27
CA PHE A 297 -3.61 3.71 -5.48
C PHE A 297 -2.77 2.65 -4.78
N PHE A 298 -3.37 2.04 -3.77
CA PHE A 298 -2.85 0.91 -3.02
C PHE A 298 -3.88 -0.21 -3.03
N ALA A 299 -3.42 -1.45 -3.20
CA ALA A 299 -4.25 -2.63 -3.05
C ALA A 299 -3.54 -3.69 -2.20
N ALA A 300 -4.32 -4.39 -1.39
CA ALA A 300 -3.85 -5.50 -0.59
C ALA A 300 -4.87 -6.63 -0.57
N THR A 301 -4.42 -7.86 -0.37
CA THR A 301 -5.29 -9.03 -0.14
C THR A 301 -4.74 -9.89 0.97
N GLY A 302 -5.60 -10.29 1.91
CA GLY A 302 -5.19 -11.15 3.02
C GLY A 302 -4.85 -12.57 2.56
N ILE A 303 -3.68 -13.08 2.96
CA ILE A 303 -3.30 -14.49 2.78
C ILE A 303 -3.75 -15.29 4.00
N THR A 304 -3.36 -14.82 5.19
CA THR A 304 -3.86 -15.31 6.49
C THR A 304 -4.77 -14.26 7.13
N ASP A 305 -5.59 -14.67 8.10
CA ASP A 305 -6.45 -13.73 8.84
C ASP A 305 -5.54 -12.67 9.52
N GLY A 306 -5.97 -11.41 9.51
CA GLY A 306 -5.19 -10.31 10.07
C GLY A 306 -6.03 -9.10 10.45
N MET A 307 -5.36 -8.03 10.87
CA MET A 307 -6.02 -6.83 11.41
C MET A 307 -6.95 -6.12 10.41
N LEU A 308 -6.55 -6.02 9.14
CA LEU A 308 -7.32 -5.31 8.11
C LEU A 308 -8.25 -6.21 7.31
N MET A 309 -7.82 -7.44 7.04
CA MET A 309 -8.46 -8.35 6.11
C MET A 309 -8.42 -9.77 6.65
N ARG A 310 -9.40 -10.57 6.22
CA ARG A 310 -9.38 -12.01 6.44
C ARG A 310 -8.50 -12.68 5.39
N GLY A 311 -7.96 -13.84 5.74
CA GLY A 311 -7.14 -14.65 4.85
C GLY A 311 -7.96 -15.38 3.79
N VAL A 312 -7.23 -15.94 2.82
CA VAL A 312 -7.83 -16.76 1.76
C VAL A 312 -8.50 -18.00 2.38
N LYS A 313 -9.70 -18.34 1.90
CA LYS A 313 -10.45 -19.54 2.34
C LYS A 313 -10.93 -20.33 1.15
N LYS A 314 -10.53 -21.61 1.06
CA LYS A 314 -11.13 -22.56 0.14
C LYS A 314 -12.49 -23.01 0.66
N LYS A 315 -13.56 -22.78 -0.11
CA LYS A 315 -14.93 -23.18 0.21
C LYS A 315 -15.15 -24.65 -0.18
N GLU A 316 -16.19 -25.26 0.41
CA GLU A 316 -16.55 -26.66 0.15
C GLU A 316 -16.85 -26.95 -1.33
N ASN A 317 -17.43 -25.97 -2.03
CA ASN A 317 -17.70 -26.04 -3.47
C ASN A 317 -16.44 -25.80 -4.35
N GLY A 318 -15.25 -25.71 -3.75
CA GLY A 318 -13.98 -25.52 -4.45
C GLY A 318 -13.62 -24.09 -4.79
N LEU A 319 -14.53 -23.11 -4.58
CA LEU A 319 -14.24 -21.69 -4.80
C LEU A 319 -13.22 -21.17 -3.78
N MET A 320 -12.35 -20.25 -4.21
CA MET A 320 -11.46 -19.51 -3.33
C MET A 320 -12.14 -18.20 -2.92
N LEU A 321 -12.21 -17.91 -1.63
CA LEU A 321 -12.68 -16.65 -1.09
C LEU A 321 -11.47 -15.78 -0.71
N THR A 322 -11.45 -14.54 -1.17
CA THR A 322 -10.44 -13.54 -0.80
C THR A 322 -11.09 -12.31 -0.18
N HIS A 323 -10.39 -11.66 0.74
CA HIS A 323 -10.73 -10.34 1.26
C HIS A 323 -9.62 -9.35 0.94
N SER A 324 -9.99 -8.26 0.27
CA SER A 324 -9.05 -7.27 -0.22
C SER A 324 -9.39 -5.88 0.30
N PHE A 325 -8.36 -5.05 0.45
CA PHE A 325 -8.44 -3.64 0.79
C PHE A 325 -7.90 -2.84 -0.38
N ILE A 326 -8.60 -1.79 -0.79
CA ILE A 326 -8.14 -0.90 -1.86
C ILE A 326 -8.46 0.56 -1.51
N THR A 327 -7.53 1.46 -1.83
CA THR A 327 -7.69 2.91 -1.66
C THR A 327 -6.95 3.63 -2.78
N GLY A 328 -7.44 4.80 -3.18
CA GLY A 328 -6.88 5.58 -4.28
C GLY A 328 -7.83 6.65 -4.78
N LYS A 329 -7.28 7.75 -5.27
CA LYS A 329 -8.07 8.82 -5.89
C LYS A 329 -8.74 8.28 -7.16
N GLY A 330 -10.04 8.51 -7.32
CA GLY A 330 -10.81 7.93 -8.43
C GLY A 330 -11.20 6.45 -8.24
N VAL A 331 -10.70 5.79 -7.18
CA VAL A 331 -11.11 4.43 -6.77
C VAL A 331 -12.19 4.51 -5.69
N SER A 332 -11.95 5.33 -4.65
CA SER A 332 -12.89 5.54 -3.55
C SER A 332 -12.63 6.88 -2.85
N GLU A 333 -13.61 7.40 -2.10
CA GLU A 333 -13.41 8.60 -1.25
C GLU A 333 -12.51 8.33 -0.03
N ARG A 334 -12.49 7.07 0.46
CA ARG A 334 -11.62 6.64 1.57
C ARG A 334 -10.93 5.32 1.23
N TYR A 335 -11.65 4.21 1.32
CA TYR A 335 -11.19 2.88 0.94
C TYR A 335 -12.39 1.96 0.68
N GLN A 336 -12.14 0.80 0.07
CA GLN A 336 -13.12 -0.27 -0.09
C GLN A 336 -12.56 -1.57 0.48
N LEU A 337 -13.45 -2.34 1.11
CA LEU A 337 -13.21 -3.74 1.46
C LEU A 337 -14.00 -4.62 0.50
N ILE A 338 -13.31 -5.53 -0.18
CA ILE A 338 -13.89 -6.33 -1.26
C ILE A 338 -13.78 -7.81 -0.88
N GLU A 339 -14.94 -8.47 -0.79
CA GLU A 339 -15.04 -9.92 -0.72
C GLU A 339 -15.26 -10.48 -2.14
N ALA A 340 -14.41 -11.41 -2.57
CA ALA A 340 -14.49 -11.98 -3.92
C ALA A 340 -14.40 -13.51 -3.90
N TYR A 341 -15.20 -14.15 -4.78
CA TYR A 341 -15.24 -15.60 -4.98
C TYR A 341 -14.61 -15.93 -6.33
N HIS A 342 -13.60 -16.79 -6.33
CA HIS A 342 -12.82 -17.15 -7.50
C HIS A 342 -13.00 -18.62 -7.83
N SER A 343 -13.34 -18.91 -9.09
CA SER A 343 -13.20 -20.24 -9.64
C SER A 343 -11.73 -20.50 -9.95
N LEU A 344 -11.18 -21.61 -9.45
CA LEU A 344 -9.89 -22.10 -9.94
C LEU A 344 -10.12 -22.61 -11.36
N TRP A 345 -9.79 -21.80 -12.37
CA TRP A 345 -9.69 -22.30 -13.74
C TRP A 345 -8.45 -23.19 -13.77
N THR A 346 -8.66 -24.51 -13.80
CA THR A 346 -7.62 -25.52 -14.02
C THR A 346 -7.12 -25.48 -15.45
#